data_AF-A0A3M1EQA1-F1
#
_entry.id   AF-A0A3M1EQA1-F1
#
_cell.length_a   1.000
_cell.length_b   1.000
_cell.length_c   1.000
_cell.angle_alpha   90.00
_cell.angle_beta   90.00
_cell.angle_gamma   90.00
#
_symmetry.space_group_name_H-M   'P 1'
#
loop_
_entity.id
_entity.type
_entity.pdbx_description
1 polymer ?
#
loop_
_entity_poly.entity_id
_entity_poly.type
_entity_poly.pdbx_seq_one_letter_code
_entity_poly.pdbx_strand_id
1 'polypeptide(L)'
;PTPTAPAVDFVVKRVRLWSNEENGGISPNGSVSNCGYGHEIYVLVLDAAGNPLDGVVLEDTYKTLRQITGSHGPGRTQYIFWGNGYRLLVVEDTSAGRPVTSETSPLMSPKDEEIPIPWLIEAHYCATEAECVERVSKNLLCRGHYSFDVVFQRTW
;
A
#
# COMPACT_ATOMS: atom_id res chain seq x y z
N PRO A 1 -4.27 -33.19 4.38
CA PRO A 1 -5.14 -32.04 4.09
C PRO A 1 -4.94 -31.57 2.64
N THR A 2 -5.98 -31.65 1.80
CA THR A 2 -5.95 -31.07 0.45
C THR A 2 -5.86 -29.55 0.59
N PRO A 3 -4.91 -28.86 -0.06
CA PRO A 3 -4.87 -27.40 -0.05
C PRO A 3 -6.20 -26.87 -0.60
N THR A 4 -6.94 -26.14 0.21
CA THR A 4 -8.12 -25.41 -0.26
C THR A 4 -7.61 -24.35 -1.23
N ALA A 5 -8.07 -24.42 -2.49
CA ALA A 5 -7.77 -23.37 -3.46
C ALA A 5 -8.16 -22.01 -2.87
N PRO A 6 -7.32 -20.96 -3.01
CA PRO A 6 -7.68 -19.63 -2.54
C PRO A 6 -9.01 -19.18 -3.14
N ALA A 7 -9.84 -18.50 -2.34
CA ALA A 7 -11.20 -18.11 -2.75
C ALA A 7 -11.23 -17.07 -3.88
N VAL A 8 -10.08 -16.46 -4.21
CA VAL A 8 -9.93 -15.40 -5.21
C VAL A 8 -8.67 -15.63 -6.06
N ASP A 9 -8.62 -14.99 -7.23
CA ASP A 9 -7.48 -15.09 -8.16
C ASP A 9 -6.26 -14.32 -7.69
N PHE A 10 -6.45 -13.22 -6.97
CA PHE A 10 -5.39 -12.39 -6.41
C PHE A 10 -5.58 -12.15 -4.92
N VAL A 11 -4.54 -12.42 -4.13
CA VAL A 11 -4.51 -12.16 -2.69
C VAL A 11 -3.57 -11.00 -2.38
N VAL A 12 -3.87 -10.24 -1.33
CA VAL A 12 -2.97 -9.21 -0.80
C VAL A 12 -1.91 -9.90 0.04
N LYS A 13 -0.67 -9.95 -0.45
CA LYS A 13 0.45 -10.58 0.26
C LYS A 13 1.06 -9.69 1.32
N ARG A 14 1.08 -8.38 1.08
CA ARG A 14 1.70 -7.40 1.95
C ARG A 14 1.10 -6.04 1.72
N VAL A 15 0.89 -5.31 2.80
CA VAL A 15 0.80 -3.85 2.80
C VAL A 15 1.76 -3.35 3.86
N ARG A 16 2.57 -2.35 3.53
CA ARG A 16 3.52 -1.75 4.46
C ARG A 16 3.59 -0.24 4.26
N LEU A 17 3.40 0.51 5.34
CA LEU A 17 3.76 1.92 5.39
C LEU A 17 5.28 2.05 5.35
N TRP A 18 5.82 2.85 4.44
CA TRP A 18 7.23 3.18 4.44
C TRP A 18 7.60 3.92 5.71
N SER A 19 8.77 3.63 6.25
CA SER A 19 9.33 4.45 7.31
C SER A 19 9.47 5.90 6.88
N ASN A 20 9.45 6.82 7.84
CA ASN A 20 9.69 8.22 7.56
C ASN A 20 11.05 8.43 6.86
N GLU A 21 12.07 7.66 7.22
CA GLU A 21 13.40 7.69 6.62
C GLU A 21 13.42 7.17 5.18
N GLU A 22 12.67 6.12 4.86
CA GLU A 22 12.46 5.68 3.47
C GLU A 22 11.76 6.76 2.63
N ASN A 23 10.92 7.58 3.24
CA ASN A 23 10.33 8.76 2.62
C ASN A 23 11.27 9.99 2.54
N GLY A 24 12.50 9.88 3.03
CA GLY A 24 13.50 10.95 3.05
C GLY A 24 13.44 11.87 4.28
N GLY A 25 12.66 11.49 5.29
CA GLY A 25 12.54 12.19 6.56
C GLY A 25 13.61 11.82 7.58
N ILE A 26 13.46 12.35 8.80
CA ILE A 26 14.37 12.12 9.93
C ILE A 26 13.53 11.79 11.18
N SER A 27 13.80 10.64 11.78
CA SER A 27 13.09 10.14 12.98
C SER A 27 14.04 9.67 14.08
N PRO A 28 14.70 10.58 14.82
CA PRO A 28 15.58 10.18 15.91
C PRO A 28 14.79 9.42 16.98
N ASN A 29 15.32 8.27 17.41
CA ASN A 29 14.69 7.40 18.41
C ASN A 29 13.28 6.91 18.04
N GLY A 30 12.95 6.79 16.75
CA GLY A 30 11.66 6.27 16.28
C GLY A 30 10.53 7.29 16.23
N SER A 31 10.82 8.57 16.50
CA SER A 31 9.82 9.65 16.45
C SER A 31 10.19 10.68 15.41
N VAL A 32 9.25 11.08 14.57
CA VAL A 32 9.51 12.05 13.51
C VAL A 32 9.93 13.41 14.07
N SER A 33 11.03 13.95 13.54
CA SER A 33 11.45 15.34 13.72
C SER A 33 11.36 16.16 12.43
N ASN A 34 11.48 15.50 11.27
CA ASN A 34 11.28 16.09 9.96
C ASN A 34 10.60 15.07 9.03
N CYS A 35 9.58 15.52 8.30
CA CYS A 35 8.86 14.68 7.36
C CYS A 35 9.61 14.52 6.04
N GLY A 36 9.50 13.33 5.46
CA GLY A 36 9.83 13.10 4.06
C GLY A 36 8.88 13.82 3.09
N TYR A 37 9.07 13.60 1.79
CA TYR A 37 8.25 14.18 0.72
C TYR A 37 7.39 13.15 -0.05
N GLY A 38 7.62 11.86 0.20
CA GLY A 38 6.90 10.77 -0.46
C GLY A 38 5.41 10.79 -0.12
N HIS A 39 4.58 10.53 -1.12
CA HIS A 39 3.12 10.53 -1.04
C HIS A 39 2.52 9.54 -2.04
N GLU A 40 3.16 8.39 -2.22
CA GLU A 40 2.83 7.43 -3.27
C GLU A 40 2.54 6.02 -2.75
N ILE A 41 1.73 5.27 -3.49
CA ILE A 41 1.54 3.84 -3.29
C ILE A 41 2.30 3.11 -4.39
N TYR A 42 3.30 2.33 -3.99
CA TYR A 42 4.10 1.46 -4.84
C TYR A 42 3.45 0.08 -4.87
N VAL A 43 3.04 -0.35 -6.07
CA VAL A 43 2.36 -1.62 -6.28
C VAL A 43 3.33 -2.60 -6.95
N LEU A 44 3.36 -3.83 -6.44
CA LEU A 44 3.94 -4.98 -7.13
C LEU A 44 2.89 -6.08 -7.25
N VAL A 45 2.71 -6.60 -8.46
CA VAL A 45 1.91 -7.81 -8.69
C VAL A 45 2.83 -8.95 -9.08
N LEU A 46 2.60 -10.10 -8.46
CA LEU A 46 3.34 -11.33 -8.69
C LEU A 46 2.43 -12.42 -9.27
N ASP A 47 2.99 -13.29 -10.09
CA ASP A 47 2.37 -14.56 -10.48
C ASP A 47 2.38 -15.57 -9.31
N ALA A 48 1.79 -16.74 -9.51
CA ALA A 48 1.75 -17.78 -8.47
C ALA A 48 3.14 -18.33 -8.09
N ALA A 49 4.13 -18.23 -8.98
CA ALA A 49 5.52 -18.62 -8.72
C ALA A 49 6.34 -17.52 -8.02
N GLY A 50 5.78 -16.32 -7.85
CA GLY A 50 6.44 -15.17 -7.22
C GLY A 50 7.23 -14.30 -8.20
N ASN A 51 7.08 -14.48 -9.51
CA ASN A 51 7.70 -13.60 -10.51
C ASN A 51 6.83 -12.35 -10.73
N PRO A 52 7.43 -11.19 -11.04
CA PRO A 52 6.67 -9.99 -11.39
C PRO A 52 5.75 -10.23 -12.59
N LEU A 53 4.50 -9.77 -12.49
CA LEU A 53 3.45 -9.99 -13.47
C LEU A 53 2.94 -8.66 -14.07
N ASP A 54 3.26 -8.44 -15.34
CA ASP A 54 2.79 -7.30 -16.12
C ASP A 54 1.37 -7.52 -16.68
N GLY A 55 0.71 -6.44 -17.11
CA GLY A 55 -0.60 -6.53 -17.75
C GLY A 55 -1.75 -6.81 -16.78
N VAL A 56 -1.56 -6.55 -15.49
CA VAL A 56 -2.58 -6.62 -14.45
C VAL A 56 -3.07 -5.21 -14.15
N VAL A 57 -4.38 -5.02 -14.15
CA VAL A 57 -5.00 -3.72 -13.89
C VAL A 57 -5.55 -3.68 -12.48
N LEU A 58 -5.14 -2.66 -11.74
CA LEU A 58 -5.64 -2.34 -10.41
C LEU A 58 -6.55 -1.12 -10.47
N GLU A 59 -7.53 -1.10 -9.58
CA GLU A 59 -8.46 0.00 -9.39
C GLU A 59 -8.59 0.31 -7.90
N ASP A 60 -9.03 1.51 -7.55
CA ASP A 60 -9.45 1.81 -6.19
C ASP A 60 -10.94 1.48 -5.97
N THR A 61 -11.38 1.29 -4.73
CA THR A 61 -12.79 0.96 -4.44
C THR A 61 -13.80 2.03 -4.84
N TYR A 62 -13.37 3.28 -5.05
CA TYR A 62 -14.22 4.36 -5.55
C TYR A 62 -14.22 4.47 -7.09
N LYS A 63 -13.46 3.63 -7.79
CA LYS A 63 -13.37 3.57 -9.26
C LYS A 63 -12.92 4.88 -9.90
N THR A 64 -12.07 5.60 -9.18
CA THR A 64 -11.56 6.92 -9.59
C THR A 64 -10.19 6.82 -10.27
N LEU A 65 -9.39 5.82 -9.93
CA LEU A 65 -8.05 5.62 -10.45
C LEU A 65 -7.85 4.18 -10.92
N ARG A 66 -7.26 4.04 -12.10
CA ARG A 66 -6.97 2.75 -12.73
C ARG A 66 -5.53 2.76 -13.24
N GLN A 67 -4.76 1.74 -12.89
CA GLN A 67 -3.36 1.62 -13.29
C GLN A 67 -3.03 0.19 -13.73
N ILE A 68 -2.11 0.07 -14.68
CA ILE A 68 -1.64 -1.22 -15.19
C ILE A 68 -0.19 -1.48 -14.77
N THR A 69 0.11 -2.73 -14.39
CA THR A 69 1.47 -3.17 -14.09
C THR A 69 2.35 -3.24 -15.34
N GLY A 70 3.65 -3.02 -15.16
CA GLY A 70 4.65 -2.91 -16.22
C GLY A 70 5.02 -1.46 -16.58
N SER A 71 4.19 -0.50 -16.17
CA SER A 71 4.43 0.93 -16.41
C SER A 71 5.60 1.51 -15.60
N HIS A 72 5.93 0.89 -14.47
CA HIS A 72 6.99 1.32 -13.56
C HIS A 72 8.04 0.22 -13.33
N GLY A 73 8.29 -0.57 -14.38
CA GLY A 73 9.12 -1.77 -14.35
C GLY A 73 8.32 -3.06 -14.14
N PRO A 74 8.98 -4.24 -14.18
CA PRO A 74 8.30 -5.53 -14.15
C PRO A 74 7.42 -5.71 -12.92
N GLY A 75 6.17 -6.07 -13.15
CA GLY A 75 5.10 -6.27 -12.17
C GLY A 75 4.65 -5.00 -11.46
N ARG A 76 5.17 -3.82 -11.81
CA ARG A 76 5.03 -2.61 -11.00
C ARG A 76 4.13 -1.56 -11.62
N THR A 77 3.42 -0.88 -10.75
CA THR A 77 2.74 0.39 -11.05
C THR A 77 2.73 1.27 -9.80
N GLN A 78 2.23 2.50 -9.93
CA GLN A 78 2.25 3.48 -8.87
C GLN A 78 0.98 4.34 -8.86
N TYR A 79 0.56 4.73 -7.66
CA TYR A 79 -0.48 5.73 -7.43
C TYR A 79 0.11 6.89 -6.64
N ILE A 80 -0.39 8.09 -6.89
CA ILE A 80 -0.03 9.30 -6.14
C ILE A 80 -1.24 9.69 -5.29
N PHE A 81 -1.01 10.03 -4.02
CA PHE A 81 -2.07 10.57 -3.16
C PHE A 81 -2.44 11.99 -3.58
N TRP A 82 -3.71 12.20 -3.92
CA TRP A 82 -4.30 13.54 -4.10
C TRP A 82 -5.20 13.92 -2.92
N GLY A 83 -4.73 13.66 -1.70
CA GLY A 83 -5.44 13.95 -0.44
C GLY A 83 -6.50 12.92 -0.01
N ASN A 84 -6.76 11.91 -0.85
CA ASN A 84 -7.68 10.81 -0.54
C ASN A 84 -6.91 9.52 -0.24
N GLY A 85 -7.43 8.69 0.67
CA GLY A 85 -6.92 7.33 0.88
C GLY A 85 -7.50 6.33 -0.11
N TYR A 86 -6.73 5.29 -0.44
CA TYR A 86 -7.10 4.28 -1.42
C TYR A 86 -7.14 2.87 -0.82
N ARG A 87 -8.09 2.08 -1.31
CA ARG A 87 -8.13 0.63 -1.18
C ARG A 87 -8.04 0.05 -2.57
N LEU A 88 -7.00 -0.72 -2.85
CA LEU A 88 -6.74 -1.24 -4.18
C LEU A 88 -7.22 -2.68 -4.29
N LEU A 89 -7.65 -3.07 -5.48
CA LEU A 89 -7.94 -4.45 -5.87
C LEU A 89 -7.58 -4.68 -7.33
N VAL A 90 -7.27 -5.92 -7.68
CA VAL A 90 -7.11 -6.33 -9.08
C VAL A 90 -8.48 -6.46 -9.73
N VAL A 91 -8.67 -5.80 -10.87
CA VAL A 91 -9.94 -5.81 -11.63
C VAL A 91 -9.81 -6.49 -12.99
N GLU A 92 -8.59 -6.62 -13.51
CA GLU A 92 -8.33 -7.27 -14.79
C GLU A 92 -6.93 -7.89 -14.81
N ASP A 93 -6.81 -9.03 -15.51
CA ASP A 93 -5.54 -9.64 -15.86
C ASP A 93 -5.61 -10.03 -17.34
N THR A 94 -4.84 -9.32 -18.16
CA THR A 94 -4.84 -9.48 -19.62
C THR A 94 -4.40 -10.87 -20.08
N SER A 95 -3.69 -11.62 -19.23
CA SER A 95 -3.24 -12.99 -19.53
C SER A 95 -4.29 -14.05 -19.16
N ALA A 96 -5.29 -13.71 -18.36
CA ALA A 96 -6.21 -14.69 -17.78
C ALA A 96 -7.25 -15.21 -18.78
N GLY A 97 -7.60 -14.43 -19.81
CA GLY A 97 -8.64 -14.78 -20.79
C GLY A 97 -10.06 -14.87 -20.20
N ARG A 98 -10.24 -14.48 -18.94
CA ARG A 98 -11.51 -14.45 -18.20
C ARG A 98 -11.52 -13.33 -17.17
N PRO A 99 -12.69 -12.92 -16.64
CA PRO A 99 -12.75 -12.08 -15.46
C PRO A 99 -12.00 -12.72 -14.27
N VAL A 100 -11.38 -11.86 -13.47
CA VAL A 100 -10.63 -12.24 -12.26
C VAL A 100 -11.27 -11.67 -11.01
N THR A 101 -10.96 -12.28 -9.87
CA THR A 101 -11.40 -11.88 -8.53
C THR A 101 -10.18 -11.50 -7.68
N SER A 102 -10.38 -10.61 -6.71
CA SER A 102 -9.28 -10.10 -5.89
C SER A 102 -9.74 -9.86 -4.46
N GLU A 103 -8.83 -10.07 -3.51
CA GLU A 103 -8.89 -9.38 -2.24
C GLU A 103 -8.72 -7.87 -2.43
N THR A 104 -9.24 -7.11 -1.48
CA THR A 104 -9.06 -5.66 -1.41
C THR A 104 -8.05 -5.32 -0.33
N SER A 105 -7.14 -4.40 -0.61
CA SER A 105 -6.18 -3.94 0.40
C SER A 105 -6.87 -3.25 1.60
N PRO A 106 -6.22 -3.21 2.77
CA PRO A 106 -6.47 -2.18 3.77
C PRO A 106 -6.42 -0.76 3.18
N LEU A 107 -6.93 0.22 3.93
CA LEU A 107 -6.88 1.62 3.54
C LEU A 107 -5.44 2.09 3.67
N MET A 108 -4.87 2.58 2.58
CA MET A 108 -3.62 3.33 2.58
C MET A 108 -4.02 4.79 2.46
N SER A 109 -3.65 5.61 3.43
CA SER A 109 -4.14 6.98 3.55
C SER A 109 -3.01 7.99 3.69
N PRO A 110 -3.17 9.21 3.12
CA PRO A 110 -2.30 10.33 3.43
C PRO A 110 -2.66 11.02 4.77
N LYS A 111 -3.68 10.56 5.51
CA LYS A 111 -4.16 11.20 6.75
C LYS A 111 -3.81 10.38 7.98
N ASP A 112 -3.15 11.02 8.94
CA ASP A 112 -2.66 10.42 10.20
C ASP A 112 -3.74 9.60 10.93
N GLU A 113 -4.95 10.15 11.04
CA GLU A 113 -6.08 9.55 11.76
C GLU A 113 -6.68 8.32 11.10
N GLU A 114 -6.37 8.08 9.82
CA GLU A 114 -6.84 6.93 9.05
C GLU A 114 -5.80 5.79 9.02
N ILE A 115 -4.57 6.04 9.48
CA ILE A 115 -3.48 5.06 9.51
C ILE A 115 -3.47 4.34 10.87
N PRO A 116 -3.40 3.00 10.90
CA PRO A 116 -3.29 2.26 12.16
C PRO A 116 -2.05 2.69 12.97
N ILE A 117 -2.25 2.95 14.27
CA ILE A 117 -1.15 3.32 15.19
C ILE A 117 0.03 2.33 15.15
N PRO A 118 -0.18 0.99 15.10
CA PRO A 118 0.93 0.05 14.97
C PRO A 118 1.79 0.28 13.72
N TRP A 119 1.19 0.70 12.61
CA TRP A 119 1.93 1.01 11.37
C TRP A 119 2.75 2.28 11.53
N LEU A 120 2.21 3.31 12.19
CA LEU A 120 2.94 4.56 12.46
C LEU A 120 4.16 4.32 13.37
N ILE A 121 4.04 3.41 14.34
CA ILE A 121 5.16 3.01 15.22
C ILE A 121 6.21 2.23 14.41
N GLU A 122 5.79 1.20 13.67
CA GLU A 122 6.70 0.40 12.84
C GLU A 122 7.45 1.24 11.81
N ALA A 123 6.81 2.28 11.28
CA ALA A 123 7.36 3.22 10.31
C ALA A 123 8.08 4.43 10.93
N HIS A 124 8.35 4.43 12.24
CA HIS A 124 9.11 5.47 12.93
C HIS A 124 8.50 6.89 12.81
N TYR A 125 7.18 7.01 12.69
CA TYR A 125 6.52 8.31 12.78
C TYR A 125 6.33 8.75 14.24
N CYS A 126 6.26 7.80 15.18
CA CYS A 126 6.17 8.01 16.62
C CYS A 126 6.67 6.75 17.35
N ALA A 127 7.31 6.90 18.51
CA ALA A 127 7.99 5.80 19.17
C ALA A 127 7.08 4.94 20.05
N THR A 128 5.97 5.49 20.52
CA THR A 128 5.03 4.80 21.43
C THR A 128 3.59 5.08 21.06
N GLU A 129 2.68 4.17 21.42
CA GLU A 129 1.25 4.35 21.19
C GLU A 129 0.71 5.65 21.80
N ALA A 130 1.13 5.99 23.03
CA ALA A 130 0.72 7.22 23.70
C ALA A 130 1.16 8.47 22.92
N GLU A 131 2.40 8.50 22.43
CA GLU A 131 2.90 9.59 21.60
C GLU A 131 2.16 9.66 20.26
N CYS A 132 1.91 8.52 19.62
CA CYS A 132 1.18 8.47 18.35
C CYS A 132 -0.22 9.06 18.50
N VAL A 133 -0.97 8.62 19.51
CA VAL A 133 -2.33 9.13 19.79
C VAL A 133 -2.30 10.64 20.03
N GLU A 134 -1.35 11.13 20.83
CA GLU A 134 -1.20 12.57 21.07
C GLU A 134 -0.91 13.34 19.77
N ARG A 135 0.09 12.92 18.99
CA ARG A 135 0.52 13.62 17.78
C ARG A 135 -0.53 13.57 16.68
N VAL A 136 -1.23 12.45 16.50
CA VAL A 136 -2.37 12.32 15.57
C VAL A 136 -3.46 13.34 15.95
N SER A 137 -3.83 13.42 17.24
CA SER A 137 -4.88 14.34 17.71
C SER A 137 -4.55 15.82 17.50
N LYS A 138 -3.25 16.16 17.43
CA LYS A 138 -2.75 17.52 17.24
C LYS A 138 -2.30 17.82 15.81
N ASN A 139 -2.42 16.85 14.89
CA ASN A 139 -1.91 16.94 13.52
C ASN A 139 -0.41 17.31 13.49
N LEU A 140 0.39 16.61 14.30
CA LEU A 140 1.83 16.81 14.47
C LEU A 140 2.69 15.68 13.88
N LEU A 141 2.11 14.82 13.04
CA LEU A 141 2.85 13.86 12.23
C LEU A 141 3.03 14.42 10.81
N CYS A 142 3.15 13.52 9.83
CA CYS A 142 3.51 13.83 8.46
C CYS A 142 2.32 13.74 7.52
N ARG A 143 1.19 14.32 7.91
CA ARG A 143 -0.02 14.37 7.07
C ARG A 143 0.34 14.78 5.65
N GLY A 144 -0.11 13.98 4.69
CA GLY A 144 0.17 14.15 3.26
C GLY A 144 1.47 13.52 2.76
N HIS A 145 2.37 13.08 3.65
CA HIS A 145 3.72 12.62 3.32
C HIS A 145 3.95 11.18 3.79
N TYR A 146 3.08 10.28 3.32
CA TYR A 146 3.16 8.84 3.55
C TYR A 146 3.22 8.10 2.23
N SER A 147 4.12 7.12 2.16
CA SER A 147 4.18 6.18 1.06
C SER A 147 3.94 4.75 1.52
N PHE A 148 3.40 3.91 0.64
CA PHE A 148 3.07 2.52 0.97
C PHE A 148 3.61 1.57 -0.09
N ASP A 149 4.02 0.38 0.34
CA ASP A 149 4.13 -0.79 -0.53
C ASP A 149 2.85 -1.61 -0.44
N VAL A 150 2.34 -2.08 -1.57
CA VAL A 150 1.35 -3.15 -1.61
C VAL A 150 1.76 -4.21 -2.62
N VAL A 151 1.64 -5.47 -2.20
CA VAL A 151 1.93 -6.64 -3.04
C VAL A 151 0.67 -7.46 -3.21
N PHE A 152 0.27 -7.67 -4.47
CA PHE A 152 -0.73 -8.67 -4.84
C PHE A 152 -0.03 -9.90 -5.42
N GLN A 153 -0.58 -11.08 -5.18
CA GLN A 153 -0.08 -12.31 -5.79
C GLN A 153 -1.21 -13.15 -6.36
N ARG A 154 -1.02 -13.62 -7.59
CA ARG A 154 -1.90 -14.57 -8.25
C ARG A 154 -1.87 -15.93 -7.54
N THR A 155 -2.98 -16.63 -7.54
CA THR A 155 -3.14 -17.88 -6.77
C THR A 155 -3.05 -19.16 -7.59
N TRP A 156 -2.82 -19.05 -8.91
CA TRP A 156 -2.81 -20.15 -9.87
C TRP A 156 -1.76 -19.98 -10.97
#